data_AF-A0AAE0JSH3-F1
#
_entry.id   AF-A0AAE0JSH3-F1
#
_cell.length_a   1.000
_cell.length_b   1.000
_cell.length_c   1.000
_cell.angle_alpha   90.00
_cell.angle_beta   90.00
_cell.angle_gamma   90.00
#
_symmetry.space_group_name_H-M   'P 1'
#
loop_
_entity.id
_entity.type
_entity.pdbx_description
1 polymer ?
#
loop_
_entity_poly.entity_id
_entity_poly.type
_entity_poly.pdbx_seq_one_letter_code
_entity_poly.pdbx_strand_id
1 'polypeptide(L)'
;MGAYVSINECYNHYNKTVDCTYNFTSPDRDNHTVSGFGRHEVPTDPDVAGVGIVYTFIGVTSFALALSILHVAWMISKMIGWKSRFPPSESEYRKSQRGGGLSIAVIFETLVMTCSDQQVFTGGAYALTLRYWKGCEITAYHYNIISNMMILTCATHLMSVTIVRNYWRYPWLAILRILIVTGLFIVTGIFLSSQNEQTTYVGLPFPSAIPPGNQIANIMFLPAACFQSNNSLLMSTLLNSTSSPEQSKQSLIYSQPGNRIQGWNLFLFILFCYCAAFIVDVVRFFRRGIGKEPRGWRGNFAAKHPRFCTAPGRVLKVAVQILFCLYLLGGIAVSAAAVILSAKYINDLRTWAKSTGWLEVDEGGQSAEDDATSFGQLVPIFLCLLIVFSIAQTLSGELSPYPVLCVPPSSR
;
A
#
# COMPACT_ATOMS: atom_id res chain seq x y z
N MET A 1 4.84 14.21 -17.44
CA MET A 1 5.48 12.94 -17.84
C MET A 1 4.62 11.80 -17.31
N GLY A 2 4.04 10.98 -18.18
CA GLY A 2 3.13 9.89 -17.81
C GLY A 2 3.88 8.66 -17.30
N ALA A 3 3.25 7.86 -16.43
CA ALA A 3 3.81 6.63 -15.85
C ALA A 3 3.48 5.34 -16.63
N TYR A 4 2.86 5.44 -17.80
CA TYR A 4 2.54 4.33 -18.71
C TYR A 4 3.58 4.24 -19.84
N VAL A 5 3.63 3.10 -20.52
CA VAL A 5 4.52 2.86 -21.66
C VAL A 5 3.68 2.33 -22.83
N SER A 6 3.48 3.17 -23.86
CA SER A 6 2.77 2.77 -25.07
C SER A 6 3.72 2.16 -26.11
N ILE A 7 3.17 1.51 -27.13
CA ILE A 7 3.94 1.03 -28.29
C ILE A 7 4.79 2.16 -28.91
N ASN A 8 4.20 3.35 -29.07
CA ASN A 8 4.89 4.50 -29.65
C ASN A 8 6.04 4.99 -28.75
N GLU A 9 5.86 4.96 -27.44
CA GLU A 9 6.93 5.28 -26.49
C GLU A 9 8.06 4.24 -26.56
N CYS A 10 7.73 2.94 -26.63
CA CYS A 10 8.71 1.87 -26.79
C CYS A 10 9.56 2.04 -28.04
N TYR A 11 8.93 2.35 -29.17
CA TYR A 11 9.62 2.57 -30.42
C TYR A 11 10.48 3.85 -30.38
N ASN A 12 9.90 4.98 -29.99
CA ASN A 12 10.57 6.28 -30.10
C ASN A 12 11.65 6.50 -29.02
N HIS A 13 11.41 6.04 -27.79
CA HIS A 13 12.31 6.32 -26.66
C HIS A 13 13.28 5.16 -26.38
N TYR A 14 12.82 3.92 -26.51
CA TYR A 14 13.61 2.74 -26.17
C TYR A 14 14.13 1.97 -27.40
N ASN A 15 13.72 2.37 -28.61
CA ASN A 15 14.03 1.66 -29.86
C ASN A 15 13.66 0.16 -29.80
N LYS A 16 12.56 -0.17 -29.12
CA LYS A 16 12.02 -1.53 -28.99
C LYS A 16 10.69 -1.64 -29.71
N THR A 17 10.58 -2.66 -30.58
CA THR A 17 9.31 -3.04 -31.22
C THR A 17 8.56 -4.01 -30.32
N VAL A 18 7.29 -3.69 -30.03
CA VAL A 18 6.41 -4.54 -29.20
C VAL A 18 5.55 -5.39 -30.13
N ASP A 19 5.60 -6.71 -29.96
CA ASP A 19 4.73 -7.64 -30.69
C ASP A 19 3.38 -7.76 -29.97
N CYS A 20 2.32 -7.36 -30.67
CA CYS A 20 0.94 -7.42 -30.17
C CYS A 20 0.10 -8.46 -30.93
N THR A 21 0.73 -9.34 -31.71
CA THR A 21 0.05 -10.37 -32.48
C THR A 21 -0.39 -11.55 -31.60
N TYR A 22 -1.53 -12.14 -31.93
CA TYR A 22 -2.02 -13.35 -31.27
C TYR A 22 -2.80 -14.21 -32.27
N ASN A 23 -2.73 -15.52 -32.13
CA ASN A 23 -3.53 -16.46 -32.92
C ASN A 23 -4.14 -17.53 -32.02
N PHE A 24 -5.46 -17.43 -31.81
CA PHE A 24 -6.25 -18.41 -31.06
C PHE A 24 -7.25 -19.16 -31.94
N THR A 25 -7.17 -18.97 -33.26
CA THR A 25 -8.17 -19.47 -34.22
C THR A 25 -7.92 -20.91 -34.65
N SER A 26 -6.73 -21.45 -34.36
CA SER A 26 -6.39 -22.83 -34.71
C SER A 26 -7.21 -23.83 -33.86
N PRO A 27 -7.81 -24.86 -34.49
CA PRO A 27 -8.43 -25.97 -33.77
C PRO A 27 -7.41 -26.79 -32.98
N ASP A 28 -6.16 -26.79 -33.43
CA ASP A 28 -5.03 -27.35 -32.72
C ASP A 28 -4.50 -26.34 -31.68
N ARG A 29 -4.49 -26.77 -30.41
CA ARG A 29 -4.07 -25.95 -29.26
C ARG A 29 -2.58 -25.66 -29.26
N ASP A 30 -1.79 -26.46 -29.96
CA ASP A 30 -0.34 -26.32 -30.02
C ASP A 30 0.09 -25.23 -31.00
N ASN A 31 -0.80 -24.86 -31.94
CA ASN A 31 -0.58 -23.75 -32.87
C ASN A 31 -1.10 -22.40 -32.32
N HIS A 32 -1.48 -22.34 -31.03
CA HIS A 32 -1.85 -21.08 -30.40
C HIS A 32 -0.59 -20.26 -30.12
N THR A 33 -0.56 -19.01 -30.56
CA THR A 33 0.58 -18.11 -30.33
C THR A 33 0.14 -16.79 -29.70
N VAL A 34 1.00 -16.23 -28.85
CA VAL A 34 0.82 -14.93 -28.20
C VAL A 34 2.14 -14.18 -28.22
N SER A 35 2.17 -13.00 -28.84
CA SER A 35 3.39 -12.18 -28.99
C SER A 35 4.56 -12.98 -29.60
N GLY A 36 4.25 -13.85 -30.56
CA GLY A 36 5.23 -14.73 -31.20
C GLY A 36 5.64 -15.96 -30.39
N PHE A 37 5.19 -16.10 -29.13
CA PHE A 37 5.49 -17.25 -28.28
C PHE A 37 4.41 -18.33 -28.40
N GLY A 38 4.85 -19.59 -28.45
CA GLY A 38 4.01 -20.77 -28.31
C GLY A 38 3.76 -21.14 -26.85
N ARG A 39 3.27 -22.37 -26.65
CA ARG A 39 3.10 -22.98 -25.33
C ARG A 39 4.45 -23.19 -24.67
N HIS A 40 4.52 -22.97 -23.35
CA HIS A 40 5.74 -23.10 -22.55
C HIS A 40 6.90 -22.21 -22.99
N GLU A 41 6.64 -21.17 -23.78
CA GLU A 41 7.66 -20.25 -24.30
C GLU A 41 7.51 -18.83 -23.78
N VAL A 42 6.40 -18.51 -23.08
CA VAL A 42 6.20 -17.16 -22.55
C VAL A 42 7.20 -16.91 -21.42
N PRO A 43 8.05 -15.88 -21.53
CA PRO A 43 9.09 -15.64 -20.55
C PRO A 43 8.49 -15.34 -19.18
N THR A 44 9.10 -15.96 -18.17
CA THR A 44 8.74 -15.76 -16.76
C THR A 44 9.48 -14.55 -16.20
N ASP A 45 8.87 -13.82 -15.26
CA ASP A 45 9.54 -12.74 -14.54
C ASP A 45 9.49 -12.98 -13.02
N PRO A 46 10.43 -13.77 -12.48
CA PRO A 46 10.45 -14.10 -11.05
C PRO A 46 10.68 -12.86 -10.17
N ASP A 47 11.27 -11.80 -10.69
CA ASP A 47 11.45 -10.56 -9.94
C ASP A 47 10.15 -9.75 -9.82
N VAL A 48 9.12 -10.08 -10.61
CA VAL A 48 7.82 -9.41 -10.62
C VAL A 48 6.71 -10.28 -10.02
N ALA A 49 6.53 -11.49 -10.56
CA ALA A 49 5.47 -12.42 -10.17
C ALA A 49 5.97 -13.59 -9.31
N GLY A 50 7.24 -13.52 -8.89
CA GLY A 50 7.86 -14.52 -8.03
C GLY A 50 7.14 -14.70 -6.71
N VAL A 51 7.13 -15.95 -6.25
CA VAL A 51 6.45 -16.36 -5.04
C VAL A 51 6.98 -15.62 -3.80
N GLY A 52 8.29 -15.40 -3.72
CA GLY A 52 8.96 -14.74 -2.59
C GLY A 52 8.57 -13.27 -2.48
N ILE A 53 8.50 -12.55 -3.61
CA ILE A 53 8.11 -11.14 -3.58
C ILE A 53 6.62 -10.97 -3.23
N VAL A 54 5.76 -11.78 -3.84
CA VAL A 54 4.32 -11.73 -3.60
C VAL A 54 4.02 -11.99 -2.12
N TYR A 55 4.60 -13.04 -1.54
CA TYR A 55 4.43 -13.33 -0.12
C TYR A 55 5.07 -12.28 0.79
N THR A 56 6.15 -11.62 0.38
CA THR A 56 6.73 -10.52 1.14
C THR A 56 5.75 -9.34 1.22
N PHE A 57 5.16 -8.92 0.10
CA PHE A 57 4.19 -7.83 0.11
C PHE A 57 2.96 -8.17 0.95
N ILE A 58 2.37 -9.35 0.74
CA ILE A 58 1.20 -9.81 1.49
C ILE A 58 1.54 -9.96 2.98
N GLY A 59 2.70 -10.53 3.30
CA GLY A 59 3.16 -10.80 4.67
C GLY A 59 3.40 -9.52 5.46
N VAL A 60 4.16 -8.57 4.91
CA VAL A 60 4.44 -7.27 5.57
C VAL A 60 3.13 -6.49 5.80
N THR A 61 2.24 -6.44 4.81
CA THR A 61 0.96 -5.74 4.96
C THR A 61 0.03 -6.46 5.94
N SER A 62 -0.02 -7.80 5.94
CA SER A 62 -0.81 -8.59 6.89
C SER A 62 -0.30 -8.45 8.32
N PHE A 63 1.02 -8.39 8.51
CA PHE A 63 1.63 -8.14 9.81
C PHE A 63 1.29 -6.74 10.33
N ALA A 64 1.41 -5.70 9.48
CA ALA A 64 0.98 -4.35 9.81
C ALA A 64 -0.51 -4.29 10.18
N LEU A 65 -1.37 -5.04 9.48
CA LEU A 65 -2.80 -5.16 9.78
C LEU A 65 -3.06 -5.85 11.12
N ALA A 66 -2.36 -6.93 11.43
CA ALA A 66 -2.48 -7.62 12.71
C ALA A 66 -2.11 -6.69 13.87
N LEU A 67 -0.98 -5.99 13.77
CA LEU A 67 -0.56 -4.99 14.76
C LEU A 67 -1.58 -3.86 14.90
N SER A 68 -2.17 -3.45 13.77
CA SER A 68 -3.20 -2.42 13.72
C SER A 68 -4.46 -2.82 14.50
N ILE A 69 -4.94 -4.04 14.28
CA ILE A 69 -6.08 -4.62 15.00
C ILE A 69 -5.78 -4.74 16.48
N LEU A 70 -4.61 -5.27 16.86
CA LEU A 70 -4.20 -5.40 18.26
C LEU A 70 -4.11 -4.03 18.95
N HIS A 71 -3.56 -3.02 18.27
CA HIS A 71 -3.49 -1.66 18.80
C HIS A 71 -4.88 -1.07 19.07
N VAL A 72 -5.81 -1.22 18.11
CA VAL A 72 -7.18 -0.69 18.26
C VAL A 72 -7.97 -1.48 19.31
N ALA A 73 -7.86 -2.81 19.35
CA ALA A 73 -8.48 -3.64 20.37
C ALA A 73 -7.99 -3.26 21.78
N TRP A 74 -6.68 -3.04 21.94
CA TRP A 74 -6.09 -2.55 23.18
C TRP A 74 -6.59 -1.14 23.57
N MET A 75 -6.80 -0.27 22.59
CA MET A 75 -7.37 1.05 22.84
C MET A 75 -8.83 0.94 23.30
N ILE A 76 -9.64 0.11 22.63
CA ILE A 76 -11.06 -0.11 22.95
C ILE A 76 -11.21 -0.74 24.34
N SER A 77 -10.39 -1.73 24.69
CA SER A 77 -10.45 -2.39 26.01
C SER A 77 -10.19 -1.39 27.16
N LYS A 78 -9.28 -0.43 26.95
CA LYS A 78 -9.05 0.67 27.89
C LYS A 78 -10.24 1.63 27.98
N MET A 79 -10.93 1.90 26.86
CA MET A 79 -12.10 2.79 26.84
C MET A 79 -13.32 2.20 27.54
N ILE A 80 -13.58 0.90 27.35
CA ILE A 80 -14.74 0.20 27.93
C ILE A 80 -14.58 0.01 29.46
N GLY A 81 -13.41 0.35 30.02
CA GLY A 81 -13.24 0.33 31.47
C GLY A 81 -13.04 -1.07 32.02
N TRP A 82 -12.38 -1.97 31.27
CA TRP A 82 -11.94 -3.27 31.82
C TRP A 82 -11.01 -3.12 33.04
N LYS A 83 -10.54 -1.90 33.33
CA LYS A 83 -9.77 -1.51 34.52
C LYS A 83 -10.56 -0.67 35.55
N SER A 84 -11.89 -0.70 35.55
CA SER A 84 -12.74 0.08 36.47
C SER A 84 -12.99 -0.54 37.86
N ARG A 85 -12.14 -1.47 38.33
CA ARG A 85 -12.17 -1.93 39.74
C ARG A 85 -10.96 -1.58 40.59
N PHE A 86 -10.06 -0.74 40.09
CA PHE A 86 -9.02 -0.16 40.93
C PHE A 86 -9.03 1.37 40.77
N PRO A 87 -9.26 2.14 41.85
CA PRO A 87 -9.06 3.58 41.79
C PRO A 87 -7.60 3.83 41.36
N PRO A 88 -7.36 4.77 40.42
CA PRO A 88 -6.00 5.09 39.99
C PRO A 88 -5.26 5.67 41.20
N SER A 89 -4.37 4.89 41.80
CA SER A 89 -3.52 5.40 42.88
C SER A 89 -2.67 6.55 42.34
N GLU A 90 -2.42 7.58 43.15
CA GLU A 90 -1.51 8.70 42.82
C GLU A 90 -0.14 8.23 42.31
N SER A 91 0.26 7.00 42.64
CA SER A 91 1.49 6.37 42.16
C SER A 91 1.50 6.08 40.65
N GLU A 92 0.35 5.83 40.01
CA GLU A 92 0.23 5.53 38.57
C GLU A 92 0.29 6.81 37.73
N TYR A 93 -0.19 7.95 38.26
CA TYR A 93 -0.03 9.28 37.66
C TYR A 93 1.43 9.75 37.74
N ARG A 94 2.12 9.52 38.87
CA ARG A 94 3.56 9.78 39.02
C ARG A 94 4.44 8.85 38.17
N LYS A 95 4.04 7.59 37.94
CA LYS A 95 4.74 6.65 37.03
C LYS A 95 4.54 6.99 35.54
N SER A 96 3.41 7.58 35.17
CA SER A 96 3.19 8.13 33.82
C SER A 96 4.07 9.37 33.55
N GLN A 97 4.38 10.15 34.59
CA GLN A 97 5.21 11.35 34.51
C GLN A 97 6.73 11.06 34.64
N ARG A 98 7.14 9.99 35.33
CA ARG A 98 8.52 9.46 35.37
C ARG A 98 8.66 8.35 34.32
N GLY A 99 8.95 8.74 33.08
CA GLY A 99 8.95 7.88 31.88
C GLY A 99 9.83 6.62 31.93
N GLY A 100 9.29 5.53 32.46
CA GLY A 100 9.91 4.19 32.41
C GLY A 100 8.93 3.03 32.27
N GLY A 101 7.69 3.28 31.84
CA GLY A 101 6.70 2.25 31.59
C GLY A 101 6.56 1.95 30.10
N LEU A 102 6.94 0.75 29.68
CA LEU A 102 6.79 0.21 28.33
C LEU A 102 5.37 0.44 27.79
N SER A 103 5.20 1.42 26.91
CA SER A 103 3.93 1.61 26.23
C SER A 103 3.90 0.70 25.01
N ILE A 104 3.27 -0.48 25.14
CA ILE A 104 3.02 -1.44 24.05
C ILE A 104 2.51 -0.73 22.77
N ALA A 105 1.73 0.35 22.93
CA ALA A 105 1.26 1.15 21.82
C ALA A 105 2.40 1.79 21.01
N VAL A 106 3.46 2.28 21.67
CA VAL A 106 4.64 2.85 20.98
C VAL A 106 5.38 1.79 20.17
N ILE A 107 5.45 0.56 20.69
CA ILE A 107 6.04 -0.58 19.96
C ILE A 107 5.23 -0.85 18.69
N PHE A 108 3.90 -1.00 18.82
CA PHE A 108 3.03 -1.23 17.66
C PHE A 108 3.10 -0.08 16.64
N GLU A 109 3.06 1.17 17.09
CA GLU A 109 3.22 2.34 16.22
C GLU A 109 4.55 2.32 15.47
N THR A 110 5.65 1.94 16.15
CA THR A 110 6.99 1.86 15.55
C THR A 110 7.06 0.74 14.52
N LEU A 111 6.54 -0.45 14.82
CA LEU A 111 6.58 -1.59 13.91
C LEU A 111 5.71 -1.37 12.66
N VAL A 112 4.51 -0.81 12.82
CA VAL A 112 3.64 -0.46 11.67
C VAL A 112 4.32 0.60 10.80
N MET A 113 5.03 1.56 11.42
CA MET A 113 5.83 2.55 10.70
C MET A 113 6.97 1.89 9.90
N THR A 114 7.71 0.94 10.49
CA THR A 114 8.77 0.19 9.79
C THR A 114 8.21 -0.60 8.60
N CYS A 115 7.06 -1.27 8.77
CA CYS A 115 6.40 -2.00 7.68
C CYS A 115 6.02 -1.06 6.53
N SER A 116 5.50 0.13 6.87
CA SER A 116 5.19 1.17 5.89
C SER A 116 6.47 1.64 5.18
N ASP A 117 7.56 1.92 5.89
CA ASP A 117 8.80 2.37 5.25
C ASP A 117 9.36 1.32 4.29
N GLN A 118 9.35 0.04 4.66
CA GLN A 118 9.73 -1.05 3.77
C GLN A 118 8.89 -1.05 2.49
N GLN A 119 7.55 -0.97 2.64
CA GLN A 119 6.62 -0.94 1.51
C GLN A 119 6.78 0.30 0.62
N VAL A 120 7.20 1.45 1.18
CA VAL A 120 7.52 2.65 0.38
C VAL A 120 8.67 2.34 -0.57
N PHE A 121 9.77 1.78 -0.05
CA PHE A 121 10.97 1.55 -0.84
C PHE A 121 10.78 0.43 -1.85
N THR A 122 10.15 -0.68 -1.44
CA THR A 122 9.86 -1.79 -2.36
C THR A 122 8.86 -1.37 -3.43
N GLY A 123 7.70 -0.82 -3.05
CA GLY A 123 6.70 -0.33 -4.01
C GLY A 123 7.23 0.76 -4.93
N GLY A 124 8.06 1.67 -4.41
CA GLY A 124 8.75 2.69 -5.20
C GLY A 124 9.75 2.12 -6.20
N ALA A 125 10.52 1.10 -5.81
CA ALA A 125 11.40 0.40 -6.74
C ALA A 125 10.60 -0.26 -7.86
N TYR A 126 9.50 -0.95 -7.58
CA TYR A 126 8.63 -1.53 -8.62
C TYR A 126 8.04 -0.47 -9.56
N ALA A 127 7.55 0.64 -9.01
CA ALA A 127 7.03 1.76 -9.80
C ALA A 127 8.08 2.29 -10.79
N LEU A 128 9.33 2.46 -10.34
CA LEU A 128 10.43 2.93 -11.18
C LEU A 128 10.87 1.88 -12.20
N THR A 129 11.06 0.63 -11.76
CA THR A 129 11.47 -0.50 -12.63
C THR A 129 10.47 -0.72 -13.75
N LEU A 130 9.18 -0.68 -13.45
CA LEU A 130 8.14 -0.76 -14.46
C LEU A 130 8.21 0.36 -15.47
N ARG A 131 8.40 1.61 -15.01
CA ARG A 131 8.36 2.76 -15.92
C ARG A 131 9.55 2.80 -16.87
N TYR A 132 10.75 2.54 -16.35
CA TYR A 132 11.99 2.86 -17.05
C TYR A 132 12.74 1.64 -17.59
N TRP A 133 12.53 0.44 -17.02
CA TRP A 133 13.28 -0.75 -17.41
C TRP A 133 12.41 -1.81 -18.09
N LYS A 134 11.25 -2.13 -17.50
CA LYS A 134 10.44 -3.29 -17.90
C LYS A 134 9.17 -2.94 -18.68
N GLY A 135 8.82 -1.66 -18.83
CA GLY A 135 7.52 -1.24 -19.34
C GLY A 135 7.15 -1.72 -20.74
N CYS A 136 8.13 -1.96 -21.62
CA CYS A 136 7.90 -2.45 -22.99
C CYS A 136 7.74 -3.98 -23.10
N GLU A 137 8.25 -4.72 -22.11
CA GLU A 137 8.34 -6.19 -22.15
C GLU A 137 7.38 -6.85 -21.15
N ILE A 138 6.92 -6.10 -20.15
CA ILE A 138 6.04 -6.66 -19.13
C ILE A 138 4.70 -7.07 -19.73
N THR A 139 4.27 -8.29 -19.46
CA THR A 139 2.95 -8.79 -19.88
C THR A 139 1.82 -8.20 -19.03
N ALA A 140 0.59 -8.21 -19.56
CA ALA A 140 -0.58 -7.75 -18.80
C ALA A 140 -0.81 -8.56 -17.51
N TYR A 141 -0.47 -9.86 -17.51
CA TYR A 141 -0.43 -10.73 -16.32
C TYR A 141 0.44 -10.15 -15.20
N HIS A 142 1.72 -9.92 -15.49
CA HIS A 142 2.68 -9.36 -14.53
C HIS A 142 2.28 -7.95 -14.08
N TYR A 143 1.74 -7.15 -14.99
CA TYR A 143 1.24 -5.82 -14.70
C TYR A 143 0.08 -5.84 -13.69
N ASN A 144 -0.87 -6.77 -13.84
CA ASN A 144 -1.99 -6.94 -12.90
C ASN A 144 -1.52 -7.35 -11.49
N ILE A 145 -0.48 -8.19 -11.40
CA ILE A 145 0.13 -8.58 -10.12
C ILE A 145 0.71 -7.34 -9.43
N ILE A 146 1.53 -6.56 -10.13
CA ILE A 146 2.15 -5.35 -9.54
C ILE A 146 1.10 -4.32 -9.14
N SER A 147 0.09 -4.06 -9.98
CA SER A 147 -0.99 -3.13 -9.62
C SER A 147 -1.67 -3.51 -8.29
N ASN A 148 -1.90 -4.80 -8.04
CA ASN A 148 -2.46 -5.27 -6.78
C ASN A 148 -1.47 -5.19 -5.62
N MET A 149 -0.18 -5.44 -5.84
CA MET A 149 0.87 -5.23 -4.83
C MET A 149 0.99 -3.75 -4.44
N MET A 150 0.84 -2.83 -5.39
CA MET A 150 0.82 -1.39 -5.12
C MET A 150 -0.41 -0.96 -4.31
N ILE A 151 -1.57 -1.63 -4.47
CA ILE A 151 -2.73 -1.44 -3.59
C ILE A 151 -2.40 -1.88 -2.15
N LEU A 152 -1.68 -3.00 -1.95
CA LEU A 152 -1.21 -3.44 -0.63
C LEU A 152 -0.25 -2.41 0.01
N THR A 153 0.64 -1.82 -0.78
CA THR A 153 1.51 -0.71 -0.34
C THR A 153 0.67 0.48 0.13
N CYS A 154 -0.31 0.93 -0.66
CA CYS A 154 -1.24 2.00 -0.28
C CYS A 154 -2.00 1.69 1.02
N ALA A 155 -2.51 0.46 1.19
CA ALA A 155 -3.18 0.03 2.42
C ALA A 155 -2.23 0.05 3.63
N THR A 156 -0.97 -0.36 3.46
CA THR A 156 0.04 -0.31 4.53
C THR A 156 0.29 1.12 5.00
N HIS A 157 0.39 2.07 4.07
CA HIS A 157 0.55 3.49 4.42
C HIS A 157 -0.69 4.07 5.10
N LEU A 158 -1.89 3.68 4.66
CA LEU A 158 -3.12 4.08 5.32
C LEU A 158 -3.12 3.62 6.80
N MET A 159 -2.72 2.38 7.07
CA MET A 159 -2.58 1.88 8.45
C MET A 159 -1.56 2.67 9.26
N SER A 160 -0.41 3.02 8.67
CA SER A 160 0.62 3.82 9.34
C SER A 160 0.11 5.23 9.71
N VAL A 161 -0.51 5.95 8.78
CA VAL A 161 -1.03 7.30 9.04
C VAL A 161 -2.20 7.26 10.03
N THR A 162 -3.09 6.28 9.94
CA THR A 162 -4.27 6.20 10.83
C THR A 162 -3.88 5.92 12.29
N ILE A 163 -2.87 5.07 12.52
CA ILE A 163 -2.56 4.53 13.86
C ILE A 163 -1.46 5.30 14.58
N VAL A 164 -0.43 5.75 13.86
CA VAL A 164 0.74 6.36 14.49
C VAL A 164 0.36 7.73 15.05
N ARG A 165 0.20 7.80 16.36
CA ARG A 165 -0.17 9.05 17.03
C ARG A 165 0.93 10.08 16.90
N ASN A 166 2.20 9.67 16.91
CA ASN A 166 3.35 10.57 16.89
C ASN A 166 4.03 10.67 15.51
N TYR A 167 3.24 10.62 14.43
CA TYR A 167 3.76 10.69 13.06
C TYR A 167 4.68 11.91 12.84
N TRP A 168 4.31 13.06 13.40
CA TRP A 168 5.03 14.32 13.29
C TRP A 168 6.12 14.56 14.36
N ARG A 169 6.61 13.50 15.03
CA ARG A 169 7.71 13.62 15.99
C ARG A 169 8.95 14.27 15.36
N TYR A 170 9.26 13.86 14.12
CA TYR A 170 10.33 14.42 13.30
C TYR A 170 9.70 15.02 12.03
N PRO A 171 9.38 16.33 12.01
CA PRO A 171 8.54 16.92 10.96
C PRO A 171 9.17 16.82 9.57
N TRP A 172 10.50 16.93 9.45
CA TRP A 172 11.18 16.79 8.16
C TRP A 172 11.00 15.38 7.57
N LEU A 173 11.24 14.35 8.38
CA LEU A 173 11.05 12.96 7.99
C LEU A 173 9.57 12.66 7.67
N ALA A 174 8.65 13.22 8.45
CA ALA A 174 7.21 13.09 8.19
C ALA A 174 6.80 13.72 6.84
N ILE A 175 7.29 14.92 6.53
CA ILE A 175 7.04 15.59 5.24
C ILE A 175 7.60 14.75 4.09
N LEU A 176 8.85 14.30 4.21
CA LEU A 176 9.46 13.44 3.19
C LEU A 176 8.63 12.18 2.95
N ARG A 177 8.21 11.50 4.03
CA ARG A 177 7.37 10.30 3.93
C ARG A 177 6.03 10.59 3.27
N ILE A 178 5.34 11.67 3.67
CA ILE A 178 4.07 12.06 3.06
C ILE A 178 4.25 12.34 1.56
N LEU A 179 5.30 13.04 1.17
CA LEU A 179 5.57 13.34 -0.24
C LEU A 179 5.80 12.05 -1.05
N ILE A 180 6.64 11.14 -0.56
CA ILE A 180 6.92 9.89 -1.25
C ILE A 180 5.66 9.00 -1.31
N VAL A 181 4.94 8.84 -0.20
CA VAL A 181 3.70 8.06 -0.14
C VAL A 181 2.65 8.65 -1.08
N THR A 182 2.48 9.98 -1.11
CA THR A 182 1.57 10.64 -2.05
C THR A 182 1.97 10.38 -3.49
N GLY A 183 3.27 10.43 -3.80
CA GLY A 183 3.80 10.01 -5.10
C GLY A 183 3.43 8.58 -5.45
N LEU A 184 3.54 7.64 -4.51
CA LEU A 184 3.12 6.25 -4.72
C LEU A 184 1.62 6.14 -4.97
N PHE A 185 0.77 6.84 -4.23
CA PHE A 185 -0.68 6.88 -4.50
C PHE A 185 -0.98 7.38 -5.92
N ILE A 186 -0.28 8.42 -6.38
CA ILE A 186 -0.42 8.94 -7.74
C ILE A 186 0.00 7.88 -8.77
N VAL A 187 1.17 7.25 -8.59
CA VAL A 187 1.65 6.23 -9.52
C VAL A 187 0.74 5.01 -9.55
N THR A 188 0.28 4.51 -8.40
CA THR A 188 -0.71 3.42 -8.30
C THR A 188 -2.00 3.80 -9.04
N GLY A 189 -2.47 5.03 -8.86
CA GLY A 189 -3.62 5.53 -9.59
C GLY A 189 -3.39 5.56 -11.10
N ILE A 190 -2.20 5.98 -11.56
CA ILE A 190 -1.85 5.95 -12.98
C ILE A 190 -1.87 4.51 -13.49
N PHE A 191 -1.25 3.57 -12.75
CA PHE A 191 -1.18 2.17 -13.14
C PHE A 191 -2.55 1.52 -13.30
N LEU A 192 -3.48 1.79 -12.37
CA LEU A 192 -4.84 1.28 -12.47
C LEU A 192 -5.62 2.01 -13.58
N SER A 193 -5.45 3.32 -13.73
CA SER A 193 -6.16 4.09 -14.76
C SER A 193 -5.76 3.71 -16.20
N SER A 194 -4.52 3.26 -16.42
CA SER A 194 -4.08 2.81 -17.75
C SER A 194 -4.71 1.48 -18.17
N GLN A 195 -5.29 0.72 -17.23
CA GLN A 195 -6.09 -0.47 -17.55
C GLN A 195 -7.49 -0.13 -18.08
N ASN A 196 -7.91 1.13 -18.00
CA ASN A 196 -9.20 1.57 -18.51
C ASN A 196 -9.19 1.81 -20.03
N GLU A 197 -8.02 1.79 -20.66
CA GLU A 197 -7.90 2.11 -22.08
C GLU A 197 -8.37 0.99 -22.98
N GLN A 198 -9.07 1.39 -24.02
CA GLN A 198 -9.34 0.56 -25.18
C GLN A 198 -8.52 1.12 -26.33
N THR A 199 -7.35 0.54 -26.54
CA THR A 199 -6.45 0.94 -27.64
C THR A 199 -6.97 0.45 -28.98
N THR A 200 -6.80 1.30 -30.00
CA THR A 200 -7.17 1.01 -31.38
C THR A 200 -6.33 -0.11 -32.01
N TYR A 201 -5.11 -0.38 -31.50
CA TYR A 201 -4.19 -1.36 -32.08
C TYR A 201 -4.70 -2.80 -32.03
N VAL A 202 -5.27 -3.21 -30.89
CA VAL A 202 -5.80 -4.57 -30.70
C VAL A 202 -7.33 -4.56 -30.74
N GLY A 203 -7.97 -3.40 -30.56
CA GLY A 203 -9.44 -3.28 -30.47
C GLY A 203 -10.05 -3.95 -29.22
N LEU A 204 -9.22 -4.55 -28.37
CA LEU A 204 -9.61 -5.27 -27.17
C LEU A 204 -9.30 -4.46 -25.91
N PRO A 205 -10.15 -4.56 -24.86
CA PRO A 205 -9.89 -3.95 -23.57
C PRO A 205 -8.72 -4.62 -22.84
N PHE A 206 -8.07 -3.88 -21.92
CA PHE A 206 -7.05 -4.44 -21.03
C PHE A 206 -7.61 -5.65 -20.25
N PRO A 207 -6.95 -6.82 -20.28
CA PRO A 207 -7.43 -8.02 -19.58
C PRO A 207 -7.12 -7.91 -18.09
N SER A 208 -8.13 -7.52 -17.29
CA SER A 208 -8.02 -7.38 -15.83
C SER A 208 -8.73 -8.51 -15.07
N ALA A 209 -9.72 -9.16 -15.68
CA ALA A 209 -10.46 -10.25 -15.07
C ALA A 209 -9.69 -11.57 -15.20
N ILE A 210 -9.68 -12.36 -14.13
CA ILE A 210 -9.11 -13.72 -14.16
C ILE A 210 -9.99 -14.56 -15.09
N PRO A 211 -9.44 -15.14 -16.17
CA PRO A 211 -10.20 -15.97 -17.07
C PRO A 211 -10.67 -17.25 -16.36
N PRO A 212 -11.81 -17.84 -16.76
CA PRO A 212 -12.23 -19.12 -16.23
C PRO A 212 -11.18 -20.19 -16.58
N GLY A 213 -10.95 -21.16 -15.69
CA GLY A 213 -9.85 -22.14 -15.82
C GLY A 213 -9.92 -23.05 -17.06
N ASN A 214 -11.05 -23.07 -17.78
CA ASN A 214 -11.20 -23.77 -19.05
C ASN A 214 -10.70 -22.96 -20.26
N GLN A 215 -10.51 -21.65 -20.11
CA GLN A 215 -10.02 -20.76 -21.16
C GLN A 215 -8.51 -20.66 -21.06
N ILE A 216 -7.85 -21.36 -21.98
CA ILE A 216 -6.40 -21.41 -22.04
C ILE A 216 -5.87 -20.35 -22.99
N ALA A 217 -6.56 -20.07 -24.09
CA ALA A 217 -6.25 -18.96 -24.99
C ALA A 217 -6.68 -17.62 -24.36
N ASN A 218 -5.72 -16.78 -23.98
CA ASN A 218 -6.02 -15.46 -23.44
C ASN A 218 -4.95 -14.42 -23.78
N ILE A 219 -5.41 -13.21 -24.04
CA ILE A 219 -4.58 -12.03 -24.36
C ILE A 219 -3.77 -11.50 -23.15
N MET A 220 -3.93 -12.08 -21.96
CA MET A 220 -3.24 -11.61 -20.74
C MET A 220 -1.71 -11.78 -20.78
N PHE A 221 -1.19 -12.66 -21.65
CA PHE A 221 0.26 -12.80 -21.85
C PHE A 221 0.83 -11.81 -22.89
N LEU A 222 -0.01 -11.01 -23.56
CA LEU A 222 0.49 -9.92 -24.40
C LEU A 222 1.18 -8.84 -23.55
N PRO A 223 2.19 -8.15 -24.11
CA PRO A 223 2.79 -6.99 -23.48
C PRO A 223 1.74 -5.95 -23.07
N ALA A 224 1.85 -5.41 -21.86
CA ALA A 224 0.92 -4.41 -21.32
C ALA A 224 0.88 -3.15 -22.21
N ALA A 225 2.00 -2.81 -22.85
CA ALA A 225 2.11 -1.70 -23.80
C ALA A 225 1.14 -1.82 -25.00
N CYS A 226 0.71 -3.04 -25.36
CA CYS A 226 -0.28 -3.27 -26.42
C CYS A 226 -1.66 -2.72 -26.09
N PHE A 227 -1.96 -2.51 -24.81
CA PHE A 227 -3.25 -2.04 -24.30
C PHE A 227 -3.19 -0.59 -23.79
N GLN A 228 -2.01 0.02 -23.75
CA GLN A 228 -1.78 1.35 -23.21
C GLN A 228 -1.55 2.38 -24.32
N SER A 229 -2.12 3.56 -24.13
CA SER A 229 -2.07 4.71 -25.03
C SER A 229 -1.19 5.82 -24.44
N ASN A 230 -0.88 6.82 -25.26
CA ASN A 230 0.01 7.90 -24.88
C ASN A 230 -0.62 9.02 -24.04
N ASN A 231 -1.90 8.91 -23.66
CA ASN A 231 -2.61 9.98 -22.97
C ASN A 231 -2.68 9.75 -21.45
N SER A 232 -2.37 10.79 -20.67
CA SER A 232 -2.41 10.70 -19.21
C SER A 232 -3.83 10.72 -18.70
N LEU A 233 -4.35 9.54 -18.34
CA LEU A 233 -5.75 9.34 -17.98
C LEU A 233 -6.08 9.41 -16.49
N LEU A 234 -5.11 9.62 -15.60
CA LEU A 234 -5.41 9.64 -14.17
C LEU A 234 -6.50 10.68 -13.87
N MET A 235 -6.29 11.93 -14.27
CA MET A 235 -7.20 13.02 -13.93
C MET A 235 -8.55 12.86 -14.61
N SER A 236 -8.59 12.42 -15.87
CA SER A 236 -9.85 12.17 -16.58
C SER A 236 -10.60 10.97 -15.98
N THR A 237 -9.92 9.88 -15.63
CA THR A 237 -10.54 8.70 -15.00
C THR A 237 -11.04 9.03 -13.60
N LEU A 238 -10.29 9.81 -12.82
CA LEU A 238 -10.73 10.31 -11.52
C LEU A 238 -11.92 11.25 -11.64
N LEU A 239 -11.88 12.22 -12.56
CA LEU A 239 -12.98 13.14 -12.83
C LEU A 239 -14.22 12.38 -13.29
N ASN A 240 -14.11 11.44 -14.23
CA ASN A 240 -15.23 10.60 -14.67
C ASN A 240 -15.79 9.71 -13.54
N SER A 241 -14.92 9.26 -12.63
CA SER A 241 -15.34 8.49 -11.45
C SER A 241 -16.04 9.36 -10.39
N THR A 242 -15.90 10.69 -10.46
CA THR A 242 -16.40 11.64 -9.44
C THR A 242 -17.35 12.70 -10.00
N SER A 243 -17.62 12.70 -11.31
CA SER A 243 -18.37 13.75 -12.02
C SER A 243 -19.85 13.78 -11.67
N SER A 244 -20.42 12.64 -11.26
CA SER A 244 -21.80 12.59 -10.78
C SER A 244 -21.97 11.63 -9.60
N PRO A 245 -22.95 11.87 -8.71
CA PRO A 245 -23.23 10.96 -7.59
C PRO A 245 -23.52 9.53 -8.03
N GLU A 246 -24.21 9.35 -9.17
CA GLU A 246 -24.55 8.03 -9.70
C GLU A 246 -23.34 7.33 -10.34
N GLN A 247 -22.50 8.04 -11.12
CA GLN A 247 -21.24 7.48 -11.63
C GLN A 247 -20.26 7.18 -10.50
N SER A 248 -20.27 7.97 -9.42
CA SER A 248 -19.45 7.71 -8.24
C SER A 248 -19.90 6.44 -7.52
N LYS A 249 -21.21 6.26 -7.29
CA LYS A 249 -21.74 4.99 -6.77
C LYS A 249 -21.39 3.82 -7.70
N GLN A 250 -21.53 4.01 -9.00
CA GLN A 250 -21.25 2.94 -9.97
C GLN A 250 -19.76 2.57 -10.01
N SER A 251 -18.87 3.55 -9.92
CA SER A 251 -17.42 3.33 -9.85
C SER A 251 -16.99 2.70 -8.53
N LEU A 252 -17.60 3.11 -7.40
CA LEU A 252 -17.31 2.57 -6.07
C LEU A 252 -17.86 1.15 -5.88
N ILE A 253 -19.01 0.82 -6.46
CA ILE A 253 -19.66 -0.50 -6.27
C ILE A 253 -19.23 -1.49 -7.36
N TYR A 254 -19.24 -1.07 -8.62
CA TYR A 254 -19.07 -1.97 -9.78
C TYR A 254 -17.69 -1.88 -10.44
N SER A 255 -16.80 -0.98 -10.00
CA SER A 255 -15.43 -0.82 -10.56
C SER A 255 -15.41 -0.49 -12.06
N GLN A 256 -16.40 0.26 -12.55
CA GLN A 256 -16.59 0.55 -13.97
C GLN A 256 -16.73 2.06 -14.25
N PRO A 257 -15.62 2.80 -14.38
CA PRO A 257 -15.64 4.12 -15.02
C PRO A 257 -15.65 4.01 -16.57
N GLY A 258 -15.60 2.79 -17.11
CA GLY A 258 -15.57 2.45 -18.53
C GLY A 258 -15.41 0.94 -18.67
N ASN A 259 -14.16 0.48 -18.80
CA ASN A 259 -13.82 -0.95 -18.67
C ASN A 259 -13.79 -1.36 -17.18
N ARG A 260 -13.92 -2.65 -16.87
CA ARG A 260 -13.77 -3.16 -15.50
C ARG A 260 -12.30 -3.08 -15.11
N ILE A 261 -11.95 -2.16 -14.21
CA ILE A 261 -10.60 -2.05 -13.66
C ILE A 261 -10.58 -2.80 -12.32
N GLN A 262 -9.84 -3.90 -12.25
CA GLN A 262 -9.77 -4.68 -11.03
C GLN A 262 -9.03 -3.88 -9.93
N GLY A 263 -9.68 -3.69 -8.79
CA GLY A 263 -9.10 -2.98 -7.65
C GLY A 263 -9.25 -1.45 -7.69
N TRP A 264 -9.85 -0.87 -8.73
CA TRP A 264 -10.07 0.59 -8.81
C TRP A 264 -10.98 1.10 -7.69
N ASN A 265 -12.08 0.41 -7.41
CA ASN A 265 -12.99 0.76 -6.33
C ASN A 265 -12.26 0.80 -4.97
N LEU A 266 -11.50 -0.25 -4.69
CA LEU A 266 -10.72 -0.41 -3.48
C LEU A 266 -9.66 0.69 -3.37
N PHE A 267 -8.96 1.00 -4.46
CA PHE A 267 -8.03 2.10 -4.52
C PHE A 267 -8.70 3.46 -4.20
N LEU A 268 -9.86 3.76 -4.78
CA LEU A 268 -10.60 4.98 -4.49
C LEU A 268 -11.00 5.08 -3.01
N PHE A 269 -11.46 3.97 -2.40
CA PHE A 269 -11.78 3.93 -0.98
C PHE A 269 -10.53 4.16 -0.11
N ILE A 270 -9.41 3.49 -0.40
CA ILE A 270 -8.15 3.69 0.33
C ILE A 270 -7.67 5.14 0.18
N LEU A 271 -7.70 5.70 -1.03
CA LEU A 271 -7.30 7.08 -1.31
C LEU A 271 -8.16 8.08 -0.53
N PHE A 272 -9.48 7.90 -0.51
CA PHE A 272 -10.39 8.74 0.27
C PHE A 272 -10.07 8.66 1.76
N CYS A 273 -9.93 7.45 2.30
CA CYS A 273 -9.55 7.23 3.70
C CYS A 273 -8.17 7.83 4.02
N TYR A 274 -7.22 7.78 3.09
CA TYR A 274 -5.89 8.36 3.23
C TYR A 274 -5.94 9.89 3.30
N CYS A 275 -6.68 10.54 2.39
CA CYS A 275 -6.88 11.98 2.43
C CYS A 275 -7.55 12.43 3.74
N ALA A 276 -8.59 11.71 4.19
CA ALA A 276 -9.23 11.98 5.47
C ALA A 276 -8.26 11.80 6.65
N ALA A 277 -7.45 10.74 6.63
CA ALA A 277 -6.43 10.48 7.64
C ALA A 277 -5.37 11.57 7.70
N PHE A 278 -4.88 11.99 6.55
CA PHE A 278 -3.92 13.07 6.42
C PHE A 278 -4.46 14.39 6.99
N ILE A 279 -5.70 14.78 6.66
CA ILE A 279 -6.34 15.97 7.22
C ILE A 279 -6.43 15.89 8.75
N VAL A 280 -6.86 14.74 9.28
CA VAL A 280 -6.97 14.52 10.73
C VAL A 280 -5.60 14.67 11.41
N ASP A 281 -4.53 14.15 10.82
CA ASP A 281 -3.18 14.27 11.38
C ASP A 281 -2.60 15.68 11.29
N VAL A 282 -2.86 16.40 10.20
CA VAL A 282 -2.50 17.82 10.08
C VAL A 282 -3.23 18.64 11.15
N VAL A 283 -4.52 18.39 11.38
CA VAL A 283 -5.28 19.04 12.46
C VAL A 283 -4.69 18.69 13.83
N ARG A 284 -4.33 17.43 14.08
CA ARG A 284 -3.68 17.02 15.34
C ARG A 284 -2.34 17.69 15.54
N PHE A 285 -1.55 17.82 14.49
CA PHE A 285 -0.25 18.49 14.53
C PHE A 285 -0.38 19.93 15.03
N PHE A 286 -1.31 20.70 14.46
CA PHE A 286 -1.57 22.07 14.90
C PHE A 286 -2.11 22.12 16.33
N ARG A 287 -3.00 21.19 16.72
CA ARG A 287 -3.57 21.16 18.08
C ARG A 287 -2.56 20.81 19.18
N ARG A 288 -1.56 19.98 18.90
CA ARG A 288 -0.53 19.62 19.91
C ARG A 288 0.48 20.72 20.21
N GLY A 289 0.59 21.72 19.34
CA GLY A 289 1.43 22.90 19.59
C GLY A 289 0.90 23.83 20.70
N ILE A 290 -0.34 23.60 21.17
CA ILE A 290 -1.12 24.58 21.96
C ILE A 290 -0.81 24.53 23.48
N GLY A 291 0.00 23.60 23.99
CA GLY A 291 0.11 23.36 25.45
C GLY A 291 1.53 23.24 26.04
N LYS A 292 2.59 23.39 25.25
CA LYS A 292 3.98 23.43 25.76
C LYS A 292 4.51 24.85 25.60
N GLU A 293 5.35 25.28 26.54
CA GLU A 293 5.84 26.66 26.70
C GLU A 293 6.02 27.46 25.39
N PRO A 294 5.73 28.78 25.40
CA PRO A 294 5.61 29.63 24.20
C PRO A 294 6.92 29.87 23.41
N ARG A 295 7.97 29.06 23.63
CA ARG A 295 9.21 29.12 22.87
C ARG A 295 9.11 28.29 21.59
N GLY A 296 8.57 28.90 20.53
CA GLY A 296 8.67 28.38 19.17
C GLY A 296 7.52 28.80 18.26
N TRP A 297 7.72 28.66 16.94
CA TRP A 297 6.75 29.03 15.91
C TRP A 297 5.36 28.41 16.11
N ARG A 298 5.29 27.19 16.68
CA ARG A 298 4.04 26.49 16.99
C ARG A 298 3.19 27.19 18.07
N GLY A 299 3.83 27.77 19.08
CA GLY A 299 3.15 28.50 20.16
C GLY A 299 2.54 29.82 19.66
N ASN A 300 3.25 30.52 18.77
CA ASN A 300 2.75 31.76 18.17
C ASN A 300 1.51 31.53 17.28
N PHE A 301 1.47 30.43 16.53
CA PHE A 301 0.28 30.08 15.72
C PHE A 301 -0.93 29.75 16.61
N ALA A 302 -0.70 29.00 17.70
CA ALA A 302 -1.72 28.66 18.68
C ALA A 302 -2.33 29.91 19.35
N ALA A 303 -1.50 30.86 19.76
CA ALA A 303 -1.92 32.11 20.39
C ALA A 303 -2.79 32.99 19.46
N LYS A 304 -2.57 32.90 18.14
CA LYS A 304 -3.29 33.70 17.14
C LYS A 304 -4.70 33.17 16.83
N HIS A 305 -5.02 31.92 17.18
CA HIS A 305 -6.32 31.29 16.88
C HIS A 305 -6.98 30.62 18.12
N PRO A 306 -7.44 31.42 19.10
CA PRO A 306 -7.98 30.92 20.37
C PRO A 306 -9.30 30.12 20.23
N ARG A 307 -10.04 30.28 19.13
CA ARG A 307 -11.30 29.54 18.90
C ARG A 307 -11.13 28.03 18.76
N PHE A 308 -9.91 27.55 18.45
CA PHE A 308 -9.60 26.11 18.42
C PHE A 308 -9.29 25.51 19.81
N CYS A 309 -9.25 26.34 20.86
CA CYS A 309 -8.63 26.03 22.14
C CYS A 309 -9.61 25.83 23.31
N THR A 310 -10.92 25.94 23.10
CA THR A 310 -11.88 25.72 24.20
C THR A 310 -11.94 24.24 24.57
N ALA A 311 -11.74 23.94 25.86
CA ALA A 311 -11.80 22.59 26.38
C ALA A 311 -13.21 22.02 26.13
N PRO A 312 -13.37 20.95 25.33
CA PRO A 312 -14.68 20.42 25.03
C PRO A 312 -15.35 19.89 26.31
N GLY A 313 -16.66 20.13 26.45
CA GLY A 313 -17.45 19.55 27.54
C GLY A 313 -17.38 18.02 27.55
N ARG A 314 -17.76 17.38 28.68
CA ARG A 314 -17.66 15.92 28.87
C ARG A 314 -18.32 15.12 27.74
N VAL A 315 -19.51 15.55 27.30
CA VAL A 315 -20.26 14.92 26.20
C VAL A 315 -19.49 15.01 24.88
N LEU A 316 -18.97 16.18 24.54
CA LEU A 316 -18.21 16.40 23.31
C LEU A 316 -16.90 15.59 23.28
N LYS A 317 -16.24 15.41 24.43
CA LYS A 317 -15.06 14.54 24.55
C LYS A 317 -15.38 13.08 24.20
N VAL A 318 -16.48 12.54 24.74
CA VAL A 318 -16.92 11.17 24.45
C VAL A 318 -17.30 11.02 22.97
N ALA A 319 -18.05 11.98 22.42
CA ALA A 319 -18.43 11.97 21.00
C ALA A 319 -17.19 11.98 20.07
N VAL A 320 -16.21 12.84 20.34
CA VAL A 320 -14.95 12.90 19.58
C VAL A 320 -14.18 11.58 19.69
N GLN A 321 -14.17 10.96 20.86
CA GLN A 321 -13.49 9.68 21.08
C GLN A 321 -14.17 8.52 20.34
N ILE A 322 -15.51 8.47 20.33
CA ILE A 322 -16.29 7.50 19.54
C ILE A 322 -16.03 7.71 18.04
N LEU A 323 -16.11 8.95 17.55
CA LEU A 323 -15.84 9.28 16.15
C LEU A 323 -14.42 8.87 15.75
N PHE A 324 -13.44 9.11 16.62
CA PHE A 324 -12.07 8.67 16.37
C PHE A 324 -11.94 7.14 16.33
N CYS A 325 -12.64 6.42 17.20
CA CYS A 325 -12.68 4.95 17.18
C CYS A 325 -13.30 4.43 15.87
N LEU A 326 -14.43 5.00 15.44
CA LEU A 326 -15.08 4.66 14.17
C LEU A 326 -14.16 4.91 12.97
N TYR A 327 -13.43 6.03 12.98
CA TYR A 327 -12.44 6.35 11.96
C TYR A 327 -11.31 5.30 11.90
N LEU A 328 -10.78 4.87 13.04
CA LEU A 328 -9.73 3.82 13.09
C LEU A 328 -10.26 2.47 12.60
N LEU A 329 -11.46 2.08 13.04
CA LEU A 329 -12.11 0.85 12.60
C LEU A 329 -12.38 0.87 11.10
N GLY A 330 -12.82 2.01 10.56
CA GLY A 330 -13.00 2.20 9.12
C GLY A 330 -11.69 2.02 8.34
N GLY A 331 -10.60 2.65 8.79
CA GLY A 331 -9.28 2.49 8.17
C GLY A 331 -8.78 1.04 8.18
N ILE A 332 -8.96 0.32 9.30
CA ILE A 332 -8.62 -1.09 9.42
C ILE A 332 -9.50 -1.95 8.52
N ALA A 333 -10.82 -1.73 8.49
CA ALA A 333 -11.74 -2.51 7.66
C ALA A 333 -11.41 -2.37 6.16
N VAL A 334 -11.15 -1.16 5.69
CA VAL A 334 -10.74 -0.89 4.30
C VAL A 334 -9.40 -1.55 3.99
N SER A 335 -8.42 -1.46 4.91
CA SER A 335 -7.11 -2.09 4.74
C SER A 335 -7.19 -3.63 4.75
N ALA A 336 -8.04 -4.21 5.60
CA ALA A 336 -8.29 -5.65 5.65
C ALA A 336 -8.94 -6.16 4.35
N ALA A 337 -9.96 -5.44 3.85
CA ALA A 337 -10.55 -5.72 2.56
C ALA A 337 -9.50 -5.67 1.44
N ALA A 338 -8.59 -4.70 1.49
CA ALA A 338 -7.52 -4.59 0.51
C ALA A 338 -6.59 -5.80 0.51
N VAL A 339 -6.12 -6.21 1.70
CA VAL A 339 -5.26 -7.39 1.85
C VAL A 339 -5.95 -8.64 1.32
N ILE A 340 -7.18 -8.90 1.76
CA ILE A 340 -7.90 -10.13 1.39
C ILE A 340 -8.18 -10.18 -0.11
N LEU A 341 -8.70 -9.10 -0.69
CA LEU A 341 -9.09 -9.07 -2.10
C LEU A 341 -7.87 -9.11 -3.03
N SER A 342 -6.82 -8.33 -2.75
CA SER A 342 -5.61 -8.33 -3.57
C SER A 342 -4.82 -9.63 -3.42
N ALA A 343 -4.69 -10.19 -2.21
CA ALA A 343 -4.02 -11.49 -2.02
C ALA A 343 -4.77 -12.62 -2.72
N LYS A 344 -6.10 -12.67 -2.58
CA LYS A 344 -6.93 -13.65 -3.30
C LYS A 344 -6.77 -13.52 -4.81
N TYR A 345 -6.88 -12.30 -5.34
CA TYR A 345 -6.73 -12.05 -6.76
C TYR A 345 -5.36 -12.47 -7.30
N ILE A 346 -4.26 -12.08 -6.63
CA ILE A 346 -2.90 -12.45 -7.05
C ILE A 346 -2.74 -13.98 -7.04
N ASN A 347 -3.19 -14.67 -5.98
CA ASN A 347 -3.07 -16.13 -5.89
C ASN A 347 -3.91 -16.86 -6.95
N ASP A 348 -5.16 -16.44 -7.14
CA ASP A 348 -6.06 -17.01 -8.15
C ASP A 348 -5.47 -16.78 -9.56
N LEU A 349 -4.90 -15.59 -9.80
CA LEU A 349 -4.28 -15.24 -11.09
C LEU A 349 -3.00 -16.03 -11.37
N ARG A 350 -2.11 -16.18 -10.38
CA ARG A 350 -0.90 -17.01 -10.51
C ARG A 350 -1.25 -18.48 -10.73
N THR A 351 -2.23 -19.00 -9.98
CA THR A 351 -2.70 -20.38 -10.13
C THR A 351 -3.27 -20.62 -11.53
N TRP A 352 -4.07 -19.67 -12.02
CA TRP A 352 -4.58 -19.70 -13.39
C TRP A 352 -3.42 -19.70 -14.40
N ALA A 353 -2.47 -18.75 -14.31
CA ALA A 353 -1.36 -18.64 -15.26
C ALA A 353 -0.55 -19.94 -15.34
N LYS A 354 -0.23 -20.55 -14.19
CA LYS A 354 0.44 -21.86 -14.15
C LYS A 354 -0.37 -22.97 -14.81
N SER A 355 -1.67 -23.03 -14.52
CA SER A 355 -2.55 -24.07 -15.08
C SER A 355 -2.69 -23.99 -16.60
N THR A 356 -2.39 -22.82 -17.18
CA THR A 356 -2.52 -22.66 -18.62
C THR A 356 -1.41 -23.31 -19.42
N GLY A 357 -0.19 -23.47 -18.89
CA GLY A 357 0.95 -23.99 -19.66
C GLY A 357 1.51 -23.01 -20.70
N TRP A 358 1.30 -21.70 -20.52
CA TRP A 358 1.95 -20.67 -21.36
C TRP A 358 3.34 -20.32 -20.87
N LEU A 359 3.53 -20.25 -19.56
CA LEU A 359 4.79 -19.85 -18.94
C LEU A 359 5.89 -20.87 -19.25
N GLU A 360 7.09 -20.34 -19.49
CA GLU A 360 8.33 -21.12 -19.55
C GLU A 360 8.52 -21.93 -18.26
N VAL A 361 8.85 -23.20 -18.44
CA VAL A 361 9.09 -24.17 -17.37
C VAL A 361 10.46 -24.81 -17.55
N ASP A 362 11.11 -25.12 -16.44
CA ASP A 362 12.38 -25.85 -16.43
C ASP A 362 12.18 -27.35 -16.76
N GLU A 363 13.28 -28.10 -16.83
CA GLU A 363 13.25 -29.57 -17.04
C GLU A 363 12.44 -30.33 -15.98
N GLY A 364 12.23 -29.72 -14.80
CA GLY A 364 11.42 -30.24 -13.71
C GLY A 364 9.93 -29.87 -13.80
N GLY A 365 9.52 -29.12 -14.84
CA GLY A 365 8.15 -28.63 -15.02
C GLY A 365 7.77 -27.49 -14.07
N GLN A 366 8.74 -26.85 -13.42
CA GLN A 366 8.54 -25.70 -12.54
C GLN A 366 8.83 -24.40 -13.28
N SER A 367 8.01 -23.38 -13.03
CA SER A 367 8.26 -22.04 -13.53
C SER A 367 9.28 -21.33 -12.62
N ALA A 368 10.15 -20.49 -13.18
CA ALA A 368 11.07 -19.69 -12.39
C ALA A 368 10.35 -18.78 -11.36
N GLU A 369 9.07 -18.43 -11.61
CA GLU A 369 8.23 -17.68 -10.65
C GLU A 369 7.93 -18.44 -9.35
N ASP A 370 8.15 -19.75 -9.31
CA ASP A 370 7.96 -20.59 -8.13
C ASP A 370 9.22 -20.77 -7.30
N ASP A 371 10.36 -20.39 -7.85
CA ASP A 371 11.60 -20.34 -7.10
C ASP A 371 11.76 -18.95 -6.44
N ALA A 372 12.01 -18.95 -5.13
CA ALA A 372 12.19 -17.74 -4.33
C ALA A 372 13.65 -17.23 -4.32
N THR A 373 14.53 -17.78 -5.15
CA THR A 373 15.97 -17.50 -5.13
C THR A 373 16.41 -16.34 -6.04
N SER A 374 15.51 -15.78 -6.86
CA SER A 374 15.90 -14.69 -7.77
C SER A 374 16.34 -13.44 -6.99
N PHE A 375 17.29 -12.69 -7.57
CA PHE A 375 17.87 -11.52 -6.92
C PHE A 375 16.82 -10.47 -6.52
N GLY A 376 15.84 -10.20 -7.38
CA GLY A 376 14.76 -9.26 -7.11
C GLY A 376 13.82 -9.72 -6.00
N GLN A 377 13.71 -11.02 -5.74
CA GLN A 377 12.92 -11.57 -4.63
C GLN A 377 13.69 -11.54 -3.31
N LEU A 378 15.00 -11.81 -3.34
CA LEU A 378 15.83 -11.83 -2.14
C LEU A 378 15.90 -10.46 -1.47
N VAL A 379 15.99 -9.36 -2.23
CA VAL A 379 16.10 -8.01 -1.65
C VAL A 379 14.93 -7.69 -0.71
N PRO A 380 13.66 -7.85 -1.10
CA PRO A 380 12.53 -7.60 -0.20
C PRO A 380 12.42 -8.59 0.96
N ILE A 381 12.83 -9.84 0.76
CA ILE A 381 12.93 -10.84 1.84
C ILE A 381 13.96 -10.38 2.89
N PHE A 382 15.14 -9.91 2.46
CA PHE A 382 16.16 -9.37 3.36
C PHE A 382 15.68 -8.10 4.05
N LEU A 383 14.89 -7.24 3.39
CA LEU A 383 14.30 -6.07 4.03
C LEU A 383 13.34 -6.44 5.17
N CYS A 384 12.70 -7.62 5.15
CA CYS A 384 11.91 -8.10 6.29
C CYS A 384 12.77 -8.34 7.54
N LEU A 385 14.07 -8.63 7.40
CA LEU A 385 14.96 -8.74 8.55
C LEU A 385 15.11 -7.40 9.29
N LEU A 386 14.94 -6.26 8.60
CA LEU A 386 14.94 -4.95 9.26
C LEU A 386 13.76 -4.79 10.23
N ILE A 387 12.62 -5.42 9.95
CA ILE A 387 11.50 -5.48 10.90
C ILE A 387 11.94 -6.28 12.14
N VAL A 388 12.59 -7.42 11.95
CA VAL A 388 13.10 -8.25 13.07
C VAL A 388 14.12 -7.48 13.90
N PHE A 389 15.07 -6.80 13.25
CA PHE A 389 16.03 -5.94 13.93
C PHE A 389 15.35 -4.79 14.67
N SER A 390 14.31 -4.17 14.08
CA SER A 390 13.54 -3.11 14.73
C SER A 390 12.80 -3.64 15.97
N ILE A 391 12.22 -4.85 15.91
CA ILE A 391 11.65 -5.53 17.08
C ILE A 391 12.74 -5.75 18.14
N ALA A 392 13.88 -6.33 17.77
CA ALA A 392 14.98 -6.62 18.70
C ALA A 392 15.55 -5.35 19.34
N GLN A 393 15.74 -4.28 18.57
CA GLN A 393 16.21 -2.99 19.07
C GLN A 393 15.20 -2.36 20.03
N THR A 394 13.91 -2.45 19.70
CA THR A 394 12.84 -1.92 20.57
C THR A 394 12.79 -2.71 21.88
N LEU A 395 12.93 -4.03 21.85
CA LEU A 395 12.98 -4.87 23.05
C LEU A 395 14.27 -4.65 23.86
N SER A 396 15.42 -4.52 23.19
CA SER A 396 16.72 -4.34 23.82
C SER A 396 16.87 -2.97 24.50
N GLY A 397 16.40 -1.89 23.85
CA GLY A 397 16.41 -0.54 24.44
C GLY A 397 15.59 -0.45 25.72
N GLU A 398 14.61 -1.33 25.88
CA GLU A 398 13.74 -1.42 27.06
C GLU A 398 14.30 -2.39 28.12
N LEU A 399 15.02 -3.44 27.70
CA LEU A 399 15.68 -4.39 28.60
C LEU A 399 17.01 -3.88 29.19
N SER A 400 17.61 -2.85 28.60
CA SER A 400 18.83 -2.23 29.12
C SER A 400 18.46 -1.10 30.08
N PRO A 401 18.39 -1.31 31.42
CA PRO A 401 18.27 -0.22 32.37
C PRO A 401 19.53 0.63 32.25
N TYR A 402 19.43 1.81 31.65
CA TYR A 402 20.48 2.80 31.82
C TYR A 402 20.66 3.05 33.33
N PRO A 403 21.85 2.86 33.90
CA PRO A 403 22.11 3.40 35.22
C PRO A 403 21.92 4.91 35.10
N VAL A 404 20.96 5.44 35.85
CA VAL A 404 20.84 6.88 36.07
C VAL A 404 22.17 7.30 36.70
N LEU A 405 23.09 7.80 35.87
CA LEU A 405 24.26 8.53 36.33
C LEU A 405 23.69 9.80 36.98
N CYS A 406 23.43 9.69 38.28
CA CYS A 406 23.23 10.82 39.16
C CYS A 406 24.49 11.68 39.05
N VAL A 407 24.45 12.68 38.18
CA VAL A 407 25.42 13.78 38.23
C VAL A 407 25.16 14.46 39.58
N PRO A 408 26.12 14.43 40.53
CA PRO A 408 25.93 15.12 41.79
C PRO A 408 25.76 16.62 41.50
N PRO A 409 24.88 17.32 42.25
CA PRO A 409 24.71 18.75 42.07
C PRO A 409 26.07 19.43 42.32
N SER A 410 26.59 20.11 41.32
CA SER A 410 27.74 20.99 41.49
C SER A 410 27.32 22.12 42.43
N SER A 411 27.81 22.11 43.67
CA SER A 411 27.73 23.26 44.55
C SER A 411 28.52 24.42 43.94
N ARG A 412 27.81 25.45 43.50
CA ARG A 412 28.32 26.82 43.38
C ARG A 412 27.33 27.78 44.02
#